data_AF-A0A958FRY0-F1
#
_entry.id   AF-A0A958FRY0-F1
#
_cell.length_a   1.000
_cell.length_b   1.000
_cell.length_c   1.000
_cell.angle_alpha   90.00
_cell.angle_beta   90.00
_cell.angle_gamma   90.00
#
_symmetry.space_group_name_H-M   'P 1'
#
loop_
_entity.id
_entity.type
_entity.pdbx_description
1 polymer ?
#
loop_
_entity_poly.entity_id
_entity_poly.type
_entity_poly.pdbx_seq_one_letter_code
_entity_poly.pdbx_strand_id
1 'polypeptide(L)'
;MEQYLSLFFKAVFTENIILAFFLGICTFLAVSKKVETAIGLGIAVTLVQTITIPANHLIYHYILEPGALSWAGFPDADISFLEYIVFIGLIATIVQILEMALDK
;
A
#
# COMPACT_ATOMS: atom_id res chain seq x y z
N MET A 1 8.45 -28.36 8.36
CA MET A 1 8.33 -27.20 7.44
C MET A 1 6.92 -27.06 6.87
N GLU A 2 6.24 -28.14 6.49
CA GLU A 2 4.88 -28.08 5.92
C GLU A 2 3.85 -27.41 6.84
N GLN A 3 3.92 -27.63 8.16
CA GLN A 3 3.03 -26.99 9.13
C GLN A 3 3.25 -25.47 9.27
N TYR A 4 4.47 -24.97 9.06
CA TYR A 4 4.76 -23.53 9.12
C TYR A 4 4.34 -22.83 7.82
N LEU A 5 4.51 -23.50 6.67
CA LEU A 5 4.03 -23.02 5.38
C LEU A 5 2.50 -22.97 5.33
N SER A 6 1.82 -24.00 5.83
CA SER A 6 0.35 -24.02 5.89
C SER A 6 -0.19 -22.98 6.88
N LEU A 7 0.49 -22.75 8.01
CA LEU A 7 0.15 -21.68 8.95
C LEU A 7 0.34 -20.30 8.32
N PHE A 8 1.44 -20.08 7.58
CA PHE A 8 1.70 -18.83 6.87
C PHE A 8 0.61 -18.52 5.85
N PHE A 9 0.26 -19.48 4.98
CA PHE A 9 -0.82 -19.29 4.00
C PHE A 9 -2.18 -19.05 4.65
N LYS A 10 -2.50 -19.79 5.73
CA LYS A 10 -3.75 -19.60 6.48
C LYS A 10 -3.81 -18.22 7.14
N ALA A 11 -2.73 -17.78 7.77
CA ALA A 11 -2.66 -16.50 8.47
C ALA A 11 -2.71 -15.31 7.50
N VAL A 12 -2.03 -15.40 6.34
CA VAL A 12 -1.95 -14.30 5.36
C VAL A 12 -3.23 -14.15 4.54
N PHE A 13 -3.87 -15.25 4.13
CA PHE A 13 -5.00 -15.21 3.20
C PHE A 13 -6.37 -15.50 3.84
N THR A 14 -6.44 -16.41 4.81
CA THR A 14 -7.71 -16.88 5.38
C THR A 14 -8.09 -16.11 6.65
N GLU A 15 -7.12 -15.83 7.52
CA GLU A 15 -7.35 -15.18 8.81
C GLU A 15 -6.93 -13.69 8.83
N ASN A 16 -6.38 -13.16 7.74
CA ASN A 16 -6.02 -11.75 7.66
C ASN A 16 -7.28 -10.91 7.42
N ILE A 17 -7.76 -10.29 8.50
CA ILE A 17 -8.95 -9.43 8.52
C ILE A 17 -8.89 -8.31 7.48
N ILE A 18 -7.69 -7.82 7.13
CA ILE A 18 -7.52 -6.75 6.14
C ILE A 18 -7.83 -7.25 4.72
N LEU A 19 -7.36 -8.45 4.36
CA LEU A 19 -7.68 -9.09 3.06
C LEU A 19 -9.11 -9.64 3.02
N ALA A 20 -9.61 -10.16 4.15
CA ALA A 20 -10.92 -10.81 4.23
C ALA A 20 -12.10 -9.83 4.35
N PHE A 21 -11.90 -8.65 4.96
CA PHE A 21 -13.00 -7.72 5.26
C PHE A 21 -12.81 -6.27 4.78
N PHE A 22 -11.58 -5.79 4.52
CA PHE A 22 -11.35 -4.34 4.44
C PHE A 22 -10.61 -3.80 3.21
N LEU A 23 -10.00 -4.61 2.35
CA LEU A 23 -9.32 -4.05 1.18
C LEU A 23 -10.32 -3.62 0.09
N GLY A 24 -10.71 -2.35 0.13
CA GLY A 24 -11.38 -1.68 -0.99
C GLY A 24 -12.89 -1.87 -1.05
N ILE A 25 -13.63 -1.77 0.07
CA ILE A 25 -15.09 -1.94 0.09
C ILE A 25 -15.78 -1.19 -1.06
N CYS A 26 -15.35 0.04 -1.37
CA CYS A 26 -15.90 0.82 -2.48
C CYS A 26 -15.71 0.15 -3.86
N THR A 27 -14.50 -0.33 -4.17
CA THR A 27 -14.16 -0.93 -5.47
C THR A 27 -14.58 -2.40 -5.54
N PHE A 28 -14.51 -3.12 -4.42
CA PHE A 28 -14.99 -4.48 -4.26
C PHE A 28 -16.50 -4.56 -4.49
N LEU A 29 -17.31 -3.71 -3.82
CA LEU A 29 -18.76 -3.71 -4.02
C LEU A 29 -19.15 -3.37 -5.46
N ALA A 30 -18.39 -2.53 -6.16
CA ALA A 30 -18.65 -2.15 -7.54
C ALA A 30 -18.30 -3.25 -8.56
N VAL A 31 -17.23 -4.02 -8.34
CA VAL A 31 -16.62 -4.91 -9.36
C VAL A 31 -16.82 -6.41 -9.07
N SER A 32 -17.40 -6.78 -7.92
CA SER A 32 -17.58 -8.18 -7.49
C SER A 32 -18.47 -9.06 -8.39
N LYS A 33 -19.29 -8.50 -9.27
CA LYS A 33 -20.25 -9.28 -10.09
C LYS A 33 -19.61 -10.01 -11.27
N LYS A 34 -18.43 -9.61 -11.72
CA LYS A 34 -17.74 -10.17 -12.88
C LYS A 34 -16.33 -10.60 -12.48
N VAL A 35 -16.05 -11.90 -12.61
CA VAL A 35 -14.75 -12.48 -12.20
C VAL A 35 -13.59 -11.90 -13.01
N GLU A 36 -13.77 -11.72 -14.32
CA GLU A 36 -12.71 -11.16 -15.19
C GLU A 36 -12.29 -9.74 -14.77
N THR A 37 -13.24 -8.88 -14.40
CA THR A 37 -12.94 -7.52 -13.94
C THR A 37 -12.35 -7.50 -12.53
N ALA A 38 -12.78 -8.42 -11.66
CA ALA A 38 -12.26 -8.54 -10.30
C ALA A 38 -10.78 -8.99 -10.31
N ILE A 39 -10.40 -9.90 -11.21
CA ILE A 39 -9.00 -10.34 -11.37
C ILE A 39 -8.13 -9.18 -11.85
N GLY A 40 -8.57 -8.42 -12.88
CA GLY A 40 -7.82 -7.27 -13.38
C GLY A 40 -7.59 -6.20 -12.32
N LEU A 41 -8.64 -5.88 -11.54
CA LEU A 41 -8.54 -4.94 -10.43
C LEU A 41 -7.64 -5.47 -9.30
N GLY A 42 -7.70 -6.76 -8.98
CA GLY A 42 -6.87 -7.37 -7.94
C GLY A 42 -5.38 -7.30 -8.28
N ILE A 43 -5.02 -7.54 -9.53
CA ILE A 43 -3.63 -7.42 -10.02
C ILE A 43 -3.17 -5.97 -9.92
N ALA A 44 -3.99 -5.02 -10.38
CA ALA A 44 -3.69 -3.59 -10.31
C ALA A 44 -3.41 -3.12 -8.86
N VAL A 45 -4.26 -3.48 -7.91
CA VAL A 45 -4.10 -3.10 -6.49
C VAL A 45 -2.86 -3.77 -5.87
N THR A 46 -2.59 -5.03 -6.21
CA THR A 46 -1.41 -5.75 -5.72
C THR A 46 -0.12 -5.08 -6.19
N LEU A 47 -0.06 -4.66 -7.45
CA LEU A 47 1.08 -3.93 -8.01
C LEU A 47 1.29 -2.59 -7.30
N VAL A 48 0.22 -1.81 -7.10
CA VAL A 48 0.28 -0.53 -6.37
C VAL A 48 0.81 -0.76 -4.96
N GLN A 49 0.24 -1.69 -4.21
CA GLN A 49 0.68 -1.99 -2.84
C GLN A 49 2.13 -2.47 -2.77
N THR A 50 2.56 -3.27 -3.75
CA THR A 50 3.95 -3.76 -3.81
C THR A 50 4.95 -2.61 -3.98
N ILE A 51 4.55 -1.51 -4.63
CA ILE A 51 5.41 -0.33 -4.85
C ILE A 51 5.27 0.67 -3.69
N THR A 52 4.04 0.92 -3.23
CA THR A 52 3.77 1.93 -2.19
C THR A 52 4.33 1.54 -0.83
N ILE A 53 4.31 0.25 -0.45
CA ILE A 53 4.82 -0.21 0.85
C ILE A 53 6.32 0.09 1.03
N PRO A 54 7.23 -0.34 0.12
CA PRO A 54 8.65 -0.02 0.26
C PRO A 54 8.94 1.48 0.10
N ALA A 55 8.18 2.17 -0.75
CA ALA A 55 8.33 3.62 -0.94
C ALA A 55 7.92 4.40 0.32
N ASN A 56 6.81 4.04 0.97
CA ASN A 56 6.38 4.61 2.25
C ASN A 56 7.41 4.36 3.34
N HIS A 57 7.99 3.16 3.41
CA HIS A 57 9.05 2.85 4.37
C HIS A 57 10.29 3.72 4.17
N LEU A 58 10.69 3.93 2.92
CA LEU A 58 11.80 4.83 2.59
C LEU A 58 11.48 6.27 2.98
N ILE A 59 10.29 6.75 2.63
CA ILE A 59 9.87 8.12 2.96
C ILE A 59 9.79 8.33 4.47
N TYR A 60 9.25 7.36 5.22
CA TYR A 60 9.17 7.43 6.67
C TYR A 60 10.54 7.61 7.32
N HIS A 61 11.49 6.71 7.01
CA HIS A 61 12.82 6.72 7.62
C HIS A 61 13.73 7.86 7.16
N TYR A 62 13.59 8.32 5.91
CA TYR A 62 14.48 9.36 5.37
C TYR A 62 13.90 10.78 5.48
N ILE A 63 12.59 10.94 5.68
CA ILE A 63 11.94 12.27 5.62
C ILE A 63 11.08 12.58 6.86
N LEU A 64 10.43 11.60 7.49
CA LEU A 64 9.40 11.89 8.51
C LEU A 64 9.77 11.51 9.94
N GLU A 65 10.63 10.52 10.14
CA GLU A 65 11.09 10.12 11.46
C GLU A 65 11.75 11.31 12.18
N PRO A 66 11.59 11.48 13.51
CA PRO A 66 12.26 12.52 14.27
C PRO A 66 13.77 12.53 14.00
N GLY A 67 14.29 13.63 13.43
CA GLY A 67 15.71 13.75 13.07
C GLY A 67 16.12 13.08 11.76
N ALA A 68 15.15 12.56 10.98
CA ALA A 68 15.39 12.02 9.63
C ALA A 68 16.01 13.06 8.68
N LEU A 69 15.67 14.34 8.85
CA LEU A 69 16.23 15.45 8.07
C LEU A 69 17.67 15.86 8.47
N SER A 70 18.34 15.05 9.28
CA SER A 70 19.76 15.23 9.59
C SER A 70 20.65 15.32 8.34
N TRP A 71 20.30 14.62 7.25
CA TRP A 71 21.01 14.71 5.96
C TRP A 71 20.80 16.05 5.22
N ALA A 72 19.73 16.78 5.53
CA ALA A 72 19.39 18.06 4.92
C ALA A 72 19.79 19.28 5.80
N GLY A 73 20.45 19.05 6.94
CA GLY A 73 20.93 20.11 7.84
C GLY A 73 19.92 20.58 8.89
N PHE A 74 18.79 19.88 9.05
CA PHE A 74 17.76 20.17 10.07
C PHE A 74 17.57 18.97 11.01
N PRO A 75 18.47 18.78 11.98
CA PRO A 75 18.47 17.59 12.86
C PRO A 75 17.35 17.58 13.90
N ASP A 76 16.77 18.73 14.27
CA ASP A 76 15.71 18.85 15.29
C ASP A 76 14.30 19.00 14.70
N ALA A 77 14.15 18.92 13.37
CA ALA A 77 12.85 19.05 12.73
C ALA A 77 12.06 17.73 12.81
N ASP A 78 10.96 17.74 13.56
CA ASP A 78 9.99 16.65 13.57
C ASP A 78 8.89 16.92 12.52
N ILE A 79 8.82 16.07 11.50
CA ILE A 79 7.82 16.16 10.42
C ILE A 79 6.84 14.98 10.51
N SER A 80 6.84 14.23 11.62
CA SER A 80 5.97 13.05 11.80
C SER A 80 4.47 13.43 11.76
N PHE A 81 4.11 14.68 12.08
CA PHE A 81 2.73 15.15 11.90
C PHE A 81 2.22 15.07 10.45
N LEU A 82 3.11 15.16 9.46
CA LEU A 82 2.75 15.12 8.04
C LEU A 82 2.62 13.69 7.48
N GLU A 83 2.87 12.66 8.28
CA GLU A 83 2.91 11.25 7.89
C GLU A 83 1.71 10.81 7.07
N TYR A 84 0.51 11.02 7.60
CA TYR A 84 -0.70 10.62 6.91
C TYR A 84 -0.89 11.34 5.57
N ILE A 85 -0.59 12.64 5.49
CA ILE A 85 -0.77 13.42 4.26
C ILE A 85 0.23 12.98 3.20
N VAL A 86 1.49 12.74 3.57
CA VAL A 86 2.53 12.29 2.66
C VAL A 86 2.24 10.88 2.13
N PHE A 87 1.81 9.96 3.00
CA PHE A 87 1.45 8.61 2.57
C PHE A 87 0.23 8.59 1.63
N ILE A 88 -0.81 9.37 1.92
CA ILE A 88 -1.97 9.49 1.03
C ILE A 88 -1.56 10.09 -0.32
N GLY A 89 -0.73 11.15 -0.32
CA GLY A 89 -0.22 11.78 -1.53
C GLY A 89 0.63 10.85 -2.41
N LEU A 90 1.47 10.02 -1.78
CA LEU A 90 2.27 9.02 -2.48
C LEU A 90 1.39 7.97 -3.16
N ILE A 91 0.42 7.42 -2.43
CA ILE A 91 -0.52 6.42 -2.95
C ILE A 91 -1.32 7.01 -4.12
N ALA A 92 -1.85 8.24 -3.97
CA ALA A 92 -2.59 8.92 -5.02
C ALA A 92 -1.75 9.11 -6.30
N THR A 93 -0.49 9.52 -6.15
CA THR A 93 0.43 9.70 -7.28
C THR A 93 0.70 8.37 -7.99
N ILE A 94 0.92 7.29 -7.25
CA ILE A 94 1.18 5.96 -7.84
C ILE A 94 -0.07 5.42 -8.55
N VAL A 95 -1.26 5.57 -7.96
CA VAL A 95 -2.52 5.16 -8.60
C VAL A 95 -2.77 5.97 -9.87
N GLN A 96 -2.50 7.28 -9.85
CA GLN A 96 -2.65 8.12 -11.04
C GLN A 96 -1.71 7.69 -12.18
N ILE A 97 -0.47 7.34 -11.85
CA ILE A 97 0.49 6.81 -12.83
C ILE A 97 0.01 5.48 -13.40
N LEU A 98 -0.56 4.60 -12.55
CA LEU A 98 -1.12 3.33 -13.00
C LEU A 98 -2.31 3.53 -13.93
N GLU A 99 -3.21 4.48 -13.62
CA GLU A 99 -4.34 4.83 -14.46
C GLU A 99 -3.87 5.27 -15.86
N MET A 100 -2.91 6.21 -15.94
CA MET A 100 -2.33 6.64 -17.22
C MET A 100 -1.61 5.51 -17.98
N ALA A 101 -1.12 4.48 -17.29
CA ALA A 101 -0.49 3.31 -17.90
C ALA A 101 -1.50 2.29 -18.43
N LEU A 102 -2.66 2.15 -17.77
CA LEU A 102 -3.76 1.27 -18.16
C LEU A 102 -4.67 1.89 -19.25
N ASP A 103 -4.77 3.22 -19.31
CA ASP A 103 -5.63 3.94 -20.26
C ASP A 103 -4.99 4.07 -21.67
N LYS A 104 -4.32 2.99 -22.11
CA LYS A 104 -3.71 2.83 -23.43
C LYS A 104 -4.09 1.50 -24.08
#